data_AF-A0A0D2I8H9-F1
#
_entry.id   AF-A0A0D2I8H9-F1
#
_cell.length_a   1.000
_cell.length_b   1.000
_cell.length_c   1.000
_cell.angle_alpha   90.00
_cell.angle_beta   90.00
_cell.angle_gamma   90.00
#
_symmetry.space_group_name_H-M   'P 1'
#
loop_
_entity.id
_entity.type
_entity.pdbx_description
1 polymer ?
#
loop_
_entity_poly.entity_id
_entity_poly.type
_entity_poly.pdbx_seq_one_letter_code
_entity_poly.pdbx_strand_id
1 'polypeptide(L)'
;MVWRWTPFGAPAPETANTMSPLFSSFELQAHYIAGQPARAMELMRRMSANFMLDDPCIANSTFIEGYASDRMLHYAPYDDDARISHAHGWATGPTSALTFHVAGLSIVSTQGKTWVLKPSPGDLEWVGAGFTTGPGTFAAKYELNGDGWPYWFQTPEGTSGSLSVETPNAWGC
;
A
#
# COMPACT_ATOMS: atom_id res chain seq x y z
N MET A 1 -10.40 -23.39 -3.93
CA MET A 1 -10.81 -21.97 -3.96
C MET A 1 -10.23 -21.37 -5.22
N VAL A 2 -11.05 -20.92 -6.17
CA VAL A 2 -10.55 -20.28 -7.39
C VAL A 2 -10.03 -18.90 -7.02
N TRP A 3 -8.77 -18.64 -7.34
CA TRP A 3 -8.09 -17.39 -7.05
C TRP A 3 -8.65 -16.27 -7.93
N ARG A 4 -9.13 -15.16 -7.33
CA ARG A 4 -9.76 -14.03 -8.05
C ARG A 4 -8.74 -13.17 -8.79
N TRP A 5 -7.55 -12.99 -8.24
CA TRP A 5 -6.50 -12.17 -8.84
C TRP A 5 -5.75 -12.93 -9.93
N THR A 6 -5.28 -12.17 -10.90
CA THR A 6 -4.37 -12.62 -11.94
C THR A 6 -2.92 -12.36 -11.49
N PRO A 7 -1.91 -12.81 -12.27
CA PRO A 7 -0.53 -12.37 -12.07
C PRO A 7 -0.34 -10.84 -12.10
N PHE A 8 -1.24 -10.11 -12.76
CA PHE A 8 -1.13 -8.67 -13.01
C PHE A 8 -2.02 -7.83 -12.09
N GLY A 9 -2.71 -8.44 -11.12
CA GLY A 9 -3.55 -7.73 -10.16
C GLY A 9 -5.00 -8.20 -10.11
N ALA A 10 -5.85 -7.33 -9.59
CA ALA A 10 -7.24 -7.56 -9.26
C ALA A 10 -8.18 -7.10 -10.40
N PRO A 11 -8.85 -8.02 -11.12
CA PRO A 11 -9.83 -7.62 -12.13
C PRO A 11 -11.00 -6.86 -11.49
N ALA A 12 -11.47 -5.81 -12.16
CA ALA A 12 -12.68 -5.09 -11.80
C ALA A 12 -13.92 -5.99 -12.02
N PRO A 13 -14.71 -6.33 -10.99
CA PRO A 13 -15.92 -7.13 -11.19
C PRO A 13 -17.01 -6.38 -11.97
N GLU A 14 -17.00 -5.05 -11.95
CA GLU A 14 -18.00 -4.18 -12.56
C GLU A 14 -17.76 -3.90 -14.05
N THR A 15 -16.55 -4.16 -14.56
CA THR A 15 -16.19 -3.91 -15.96
C THR A 15 -15.40 -5.07 -16.53
N ALA A 16 -15.87 -5.62 -17.65
CA ALA A 16 -15.19 -6.73 -18.31
C ALA A 16 -13.75 -6.34 -18.71
N ASN A 17 -12.85 -7.32 -18.62
CA ASN A 17 -11.44 -7.22 -19.01
C ASN A 17 -10.71 -5.96 -18.50
N THR A 18 -10.97 -5.52 -17.26
CA THR A 18 -10.39 -4.27 -16.75
C THR A 18 -9.64 -4.48 -15.45
N MET A 19 -8.47 -3.86 -15.35
CA MET A 19 -7.69 -3.65 -14.13
C MET A 19 -7.71 -2.16 -13.81
N SER A 20 -8.21 -1.80 -12.63
CA SER A 20 -8.25 -0.42 -12.17
C SER A 20 -7.35 -0.23 -10.94
N PRO A 21 -6.16 0.36 -11.10
CA PRO A 21 -5.28 0.71 -9.98
C PRO A 21 -5.97 1.53 -8.89
N LEU A 22 -6.93 2.41 -9.26
CA LEU A 22 -7.75 3.14 -8.30
C LEU A 22 -8.52 2.19 -7.38
N PHE A 23 -9.31 1.27 -7.93
CA PHE A 23 -10.14 0.38 -7.12
C PHE A 23 -9.34 -0.69 -6.41
N SER A 24 -8.30 -1.22 -7.05
CA SER A 24 -7.33 -2.11 -6.41
C SER A 24 -6.64 -1.47 -5.21
N SER A 25 -6.45 -0.14 -5.22
CA SER A 25 -5.89 0.59 -4.06
C SER A 25 -6.84 0.63 -2.86
N PHE A 26 -8.16 0.56 -3.06
CA PHE A 26 -9.12 0.40 -1.97
C PHE A 26 -9.13 -1.04 -1.44
N GLU A 27 -9.07 -2.04 -2.31
CA GLU A 27 -8.96 -3.45 -1.90
C GLU A 27 -7.68 -3.72 -1.12
N LEU A 28 -6.56 -3.16 -1.58
CA LEU A 28 -5.27 -3.16 -0.89
C LEU A 28 -5.39 -2.68 0.56
N GLN A 29 -6.01 -1.50 0.76
CA GLN A 29 -6.22 -0.93 2.09
C GLN A 29 -7.20 -1.76 2.92
N ALA A 30 -8.25 -2.30 2.30
CA ALA A 30 -9.23 -3.16 2.97
C ALA A 30 -8.57 -4.43 3.54
N HIS A 31 -7.60 -5.02 2.85
CA HIS A 31 -6.84 -6.15 3.39
C HIS A 31 -6.04 -5.77 4.64
N TYR A 32 -5.39 -4.61 4.66
CA TYR A 32 -4.70 -4.14 5.88
C TYR A 32 -5.69 -3.90 7.03
N ILE A 33 -6.81 -3.26 6.76
CA ILE A 33 -7.86 -3.00 7.77
C ILE A 33 -8.41 -4.33 8.32
N ALA A 34 -8.54 -5.36 7.49
CA ALA A 34 -8.98 -6.69 7.87
C ALA A 34 -7.90 -7.53 8.59
N GLY A 35 -6.71 -6.99 8.87
CA GLY A 35 -5.61 -7.72 9.50
C GLY A 35 -4.96 -8.76 8.59
N GLN A 36 -4.98 -8.53 7.27
CA GLN A 36 -4.43 -9.44 6.25
C GLN A 36 -3.27 -8.78 5.46
N PRO A 37 -2.18 -8.36 6.12
CA PRO A 37 -1.07 -7.66 5.46
C PRO A 37 -0.43 -8.49 4.34
N ALA A 38 -0.33 -9.82 4.51
CA ALA A 38 0.19 -10.72 3.48
C ALA A 38 -0.61 -10.64 2.16
N ARG A 39 -1.95 -10.57 2.24
CA ARG A 39 -2.80 -10.43 1.04
C ARG A 39 -2.63 -9.04 0.40
N ALA A 40 -2.56 -8.00 1.23
CA ALA A 40 -2.32 -6.65 0.72
C ALA A 40 -0.97 -6.55 -0.02
N MET A 41 0.10 -7.07 0.59
CA MET A 41 1.43 -7.10 -0.02
C MET A 41 1.45 -7.94 -1.30
N GLU A 42 0.74 -9.06 -1.34
CA GLU A 42 0.62 -9.86 -2.56
C GLU A 42 -0.06 -9.09 -3.70
N LEU A 43 -1.16 -8.38 -3.44
CA LEU A 43 -1.83 -7.55 -4.45
C LEU A 43 -0.91 -6.42 -4.94
N MET A 44 -0.25 -5.73 -4.00
CA MET A 44 0.71 -4.65 -4.31
C MET A 44 1.86 -5.15 -5.20
N ARG A 45 2.42 -6.33 -4.88
CA ARG A 45 3.51 -6.92 -5.67
C ARG A 45 3.04 -7.29 -7.08
N ARG A 46 1.91 -7.99 -7.20
CA ARG A 46 1.34 -8.41 -8.50
C ARG A 46 1.07 -7.22 -9.43
N MET A 47 0.44 -6.19 -8.87
CA MET A 47 -0.06 -5.07 -9.67
C MET A 47 0.99 -3.97 -9.86
N SER A 48 1.63 -3.53 -8.78
CA SER A 48 2.47 -2.34 -8.78
C SER A 48 3.93 -2.68 -9.02
N ALA A 49 4.50 -3.61 -8.26
CA ALA A 49 5.93 -3.93 -8.39
C ALA A 49 6.21 -4.72 -9.68
N ASN A 50 5.54 -5.86 -9.87
CA ASN A 50 5.86 -6.80 -10.93
C ASN A 50 5.30 -6.38 -12.28
N PHE A 51 4.14 -5.72 -12.31
CA PHE A 51 3.54 -5.26 -13.57
C PHE A 51 3.92 -3.80 -13.86
N MET A 52 3.39 -2.84 -13.09
CA MET A 52 3.56 -1.42 -13.43
C MET A 52 5.02 -0.89 -13.35
N LEU A 53 5.90 -1.56 -12.60
CA LEU A 53 7.30 -1.14 -12.38
C LEU A 53 8.35 -2.18 -12.84
N ASP A 54 7.98 -3.23 -13.56
CA ASP A 54 8.98 -4.21 -14.03
C ASP A 54 8.60 -4.89 -15.36
N ASP A 55 7.36 -4.77 -15.81
CA ASP A 55 6.93 -5.38 -17.06
C ASP A 55 7.52 -4.65 -18.29
N PRO A 56 8.06 -5.36 -19.29
CA PRO A 56 8.63 -4.73 -20.48
C PRO A 56 7.60 -4.00 -21.36
N CYS A 57 6.31 -4.24 -21.15
CA CYS A 57 5.24 -3.58 -21.89
C CYS A 57 4.82 -2.23 -21.29
N ILE A 58 5.36 -1.80 -20.13
CA ILE A 58 5.00 -0.52 -19.50
C ILE A 58 6.20 0.45 -19.41
N ALA A 59 5.95 1.66 -18.92
CA ALA A 59 6.95 2.73 -18.84
C ALA A 59 8.07 2.45 -17.81
N ASN A 60 7.90 1.46 -16.93
CA ASN A 60 8.89 1.03 -15.94
C ASN A 60 9.44 2.17 -15.05
N SER A 61 8.60 3.17 -14.78
CA SER A 61 9.01 4.39 -14.04
C SER A 61 7.84 5.13 -13.40
N THR A 62 6.61 4.83 -13.80
CA THR A 62 5.37 5.47 -13.37
C THR A 62 4.25 4.44 -13.30
N PHE A 63 3.14 4.79 -12.65
CA PHE A 63 1.95 3.94 -12.58
C PHE A 63 0.93 4.31 -13.65
N ILE A 64 0.42 3.33 -14.39
CA ILE A 64 -0.58 3.51 -15.45
C ILE A 64 -1.98 3.74 -14.88
N GLU A 65 -2.84 4.39 -15.66
CA GLU A 65 -4.22 4.69 -15.33
C GLU A 65 -5.11 3.45 -15.18
N GLY A 66 -4.95 2.50 -16.08
CA GLY A 66 -5.75 1.29 -16.17
C GLY A 66 -5.26 0.46 -17.35
N TYR A 67 -5.58 -0.82 -17.33
CA TYR A 67 -5.13 -1.77 -18.34
C TYR A 67 -6.07 -2.98 -18.37
N ALA A 68 -5.89 -3.86 -19.35
CA ALA A 68 -6.73 -5.03 -19.50
C ALA A 68 -6.33 -6.14 -18.53
N SER A 69 -7.28 -7.01 -18.18
CA SER A 69 -7.02 -8.12 -17.25
C SER A 69 -6.04 -9.17 -17.80
N ASP A 70 -5.81 -9.14 -19.10
CA ASP A 70 -4.89 -9.98 -19.86
C ASP A 70 -3.52 -9.34 -20.15
N ARG A 71 -3.19 -8.22 -19.47
CA ARG A 71 -1.93 -7.42 -19.60
C ARG A 71 -1.90 -6.43 -20.76
N MET A 72 -2.87 -6.44 -21.67
CA MET A 72 -2.87 -5.47 -22.78
C MET A 72 -2.99 -4.03 -22.26
N LEU A 73 -2.29 -3.11 -22.94
CA LEU A 73 -2.40 -1.66 -22.69
C LEU A 73 -3.69 -1.11 -23.31
N HIS A 74 -4.82 -1.63 -22.83
CA HIS A 74 -6.15 -1.21 -23.21
C HIS A 74 -6.95 -0.91 -21.95
N TYR A 75 -7.73 0.16 -21.95
CA TYR A 75 -8.57 0.52 -20.83
C TYR A 75 -9.98 0.80 -21.32
N ALA A 76 -10.95 0.02 -20.85
CA ALA A 76 -12.31 -0.02 -21.36
C ALA A 76 -13.02 1.35 -21.52
N PRO A 77 -12.74 2.39 -20.71
CA PRO A 77 -13.31 3.72 -20.92
C PRO A 77 -12.84 4.45 -22.20
N TYR A 78 -11.81 3.97 -22.90
CA TYR A 78 -11.24 4.62 -24.07
C TYR A 78 -11.29 3.71 -25.30
N ASP A 79 -11.76 4.27 -26.42
CA ASP A 79 -11.64 3.62 -27.73
C ASP A 79 -10.21 3.75 -28.31
N ASP A 80 -9.48 4.78 -27.91
CA ASP A 80 -8.12 5.10 -28.36
C ASP A 80 -7.13 4.92 -27.20
N ASP A 81 -6.32 3.86 -27.27
CA ASP A 81 -5.34 3.51 -26.24
C ASP A 81 -4.28 4.58 -26.01
N ALA A 82 -4.03 5.47 -26.98
CA ALA A 82 -3.09 6.58 -26.81
C ALA A 82 -3.54 7.60 -25.74
N ARG A 83 -4.80 7.53 -25.30
CA ARG A 83 -5.34 8.37 -24.22
C ARG A 83 -5.06 7.85 -22.83
N ILE A 84 -4.64 6.58 -22.71
CA ILE A 84 -4.34 5.98 -21.41
C ILE A 84 -3.14 6.71 -20.81
N SER A 85 -3.33 7.34 -19.65
CA SER A 85 -2.20 7.96 -18.97
C SER A 85 -1.27 6.89 -18.41
N HIS A 86 -0.01 6.90 -18.85
CA HIS A 86 1.03 6.05 -18.29
C HIS A 86 1.61 6.59 -16.97
N ALA A 87 1.15 7.75 -16.50
CA ALA A 87 1.58 8.37 -15.27
C ALA A 87 0.38 8.97 -14.53
N HIS A 88 -0.44 8.10 -13.94
CA HIS A 88 -1.72 8.48 -13.36
C HIS A 88 -1.71 8.44 -11.83
N GLY A 89 -1.98 9.60 -11.21
CA GLY A 89 -1.86 9.77 -9.76
C GLY A 89 -2.74 8.85 -8.93
N TRP A 90 -3.91 8.44 -9.43
CA TRP A 90 -4.80 7.53 -8.71
C TRP A 90 -4.27 6.10 -8.53
N ALA A 91 -3.17 5.76 -9.21
CA ALA A 91 -2.57 4.43 -9.16
C ALA A 91 -1.50 4.35 -8.06
N THR A 92 -1.31 5.44 -7.31
CA THR A 92 -0.29 5.58 -6.26
C THR A 92 -0.74 5.07 -4.89
N GLY A 93 -1.81 4.27 -4.81
CA GLY A 93 -2.23 3.61 -3.57
C GLY A 93 -1.13 2.86 -2.81
N PRO A 94 -0.12 2.24 -3.46
CA PRO A 94 1.04 1.69 -2.75
C PRO A 94 1.74 2.69 -1.83
N THR A 95 1.87 3.96 -2.23
CA THR A 95 2.55 4.99 -1.43
C THR A 95 1.84 5.22 -0.10
N SER A 96 0.51 5.37 -0.12
CA SER A 96 -0.27 5.54 1.10
C SER A 96 -0.29 4.26 1.93
N ALA A 97 -0.43 3.09 1.31
CA ALA A 97 -0.45 1.82 2.03
C ALA A 97 0.89 1.51 2.72
N LEU A 98 2.03 1.75 2.06
CA LEU A 98 3.36 1.57 2.65
C LEU A 98 3.58 2.50 3.86
N THR A 99 3.03 3.71 3.82
CA THR A 99 3.17 4.69 4.91
C THR A 99 2.20 4.41 6.06
N PHE A 100 0.91 4.26 5.74
CA PHE A 100 -0.16 4.25 6.72
C PHE A 100 -0.44 2.86 7.31
N HIS A 101 -0.12 1.78 6.58
CA HIS A 101 -0.40 0.42 7.02
C HIS A 101 0.85 -0.42 7.25
N VAL A 102 1.81 -0.39 6.33
CA VAL A 102 3.08 -1.12 6.52
C VAL A 102 3.85 -0.47 7.66
N ALA A 103 4.33 0.77 7.48
CA ALA A 103 4.94 1.50 8.59
C ALA A 103 3.94 1.78 9.73
N GLY A 104 2.65 1.85 9.40
CA GLY A 104 1.58 1.99 10.38
C GLY A 104 1.40 3.41 10.90
N LEU A 105 2.06 4.40 10.28
CA LEU A 105 2.15 5.77 10.77
C LEU A 105 1.03 6.62 10.15
N SER A 106 0.03 7.03 10.91
CA SER A 106 -1.09 7.83 10.42
C SER A 106 -1.43 9.01 11.33
N ILE A 107 -1.88 10.12 10.76
CA ILE A 107 -2.52 11.22 11.52
C ILE A 107 -4.01 10.96 11.64
N VAL A 108 -4.58 11.25 12.82
CA VAL A 108 -6.02 11.05 13.11
C VAL A 108 -6.79 12.35 13.32
N SER A 109 -6.09 13.48 13.43
CA SER A 109 -6.71 14.81 13.43
C SER A 109 -5.93 15.82 12.60
N THR A 110 -6.55 16.98 12.36
CA THR A 110 -6.02 18.09 11.56
C THR A 110 -4.55 18.36 11.87
N GLN A 111 -3.72 18.32 10.83
CA GLN A 111 -2.28 18.55 10.88
C GLN A 111 -1.50 17.63 11.85
N GLY A 112 -2.07 16.49 12.27
CA GLY A 112 -1.38 15.53 13.13
C GLY A 112 -1.27 15.93 14.60
N LYS A 113 -2.18 16.78 15.13
CA LYS A 113 -2.28 17.01 16.58
C LYS A 113 -2.43 15.70 17.35
N THR A 114 -3.13 14.75 16.74
CA THR A 114 -3.18 13.36 17.19
C THR A 114 -2.73 12.41 16.09
N TRP A 115 -1.99 11.36 16.49
CA TRP A 115 -1.40 10.37 15.60
C TRP A 115 -1.54 8.94 16.14
N VAL A 116 -1.37 7.96 15.26
CA VAL A 116 -1.29 6.53 15.60
C VAL A 116 -0.11 5.90 14.88
N LEU A 117 0.59 5.02 15.59
CA LEU A 117 1.59 4.12 15.03
C LEU A 117 1.11 2.67 15.26
N LYS A 118 0.60 2.02 14.22
CA LYS A 118 0.14 0.63 14.24
C LYS A 118 0.81 -0.15 13.10
N PRO A 119 2.04 -0.64 13.31
CA PRO A 119 2.80 -1.36 12.29
C PRO A 119 2.09 -2.63 11.80
N SER A 120 2.21 -2.92 10.51
CA SER A 120 1.75 -4.19 9.91
C SER A 120 2.65 -4.57 8.72
N PRO A 121 3.92 -4.96 8.97
CA PRO A 121 4.93 -5.11 7.92
C PRO A 121 4.68 -6.28 6.96
N GLY A 122 3.80 -7.22 7.31
CA GLY A 122 3.65 -8.46 6.57
C GLY A 122 4.90 -9.32 6.70
N ASP A 123 5.55 -9.59 5.59
CA ASP A 123 6.78 -10.40 5.48
C ASP A 123 8.06 -9.55 5.32
N LEU A 124 7.96 -8.22 5.44
CA LEU A 124 9.13 -7.35 5.40
C LEU A 124 9.94 -7.49 6.70
N GLU A 125 11.26 -7.43 6.59
CA GLU A 125 12.20 -7.48 7.73
C GLU A 125 12.59 -6.09 8.24
N TRP A 126 12.39 -5.04 7.45
CA TRP A 126 12.64 -3.67 7.85
C TRP A 126 11.67 -2.71 7.16
N VAL A 127 11.32 -1.64 7.85
CA VAL A 127 10.43 -0.59 7.35
C VAL A 127 10.92 0.77 7.83
N GLY A 128 10.91 1.73 6.92
CA GLY A 128 11.11 3.14 7.23
C GLY A 128 10.15 4.00 6.41
N ALA A 129 9.41 4.89 7.06
CA ALA A 129 8.53 5.82 6.38
C ALA A 129 8.38 7.13 7.18
N GLY A 130 7.96 8.19 6.51
CA GLY A 130 7.67 9.46 7.14
C GLY A 130 7.05 10.47 6.20
N PHE A 131 6.52 11.54 6.78
CA PHE A 131 5.93 12.67 6.07
C PHE A 131 5.99 13.92 6.95
N THR A 132 5.78 15.08 6.35
CA THR A 132 5.77 16.37 7.05
C THR A 132 4.40 17.02 6.98
N THR A 133 3.97 17.59 8.10
CA THR A 133 2.77 18.42 8.20
C THR A 133 3.16 19.82 8.69
N GLY A 134 2.20 20.73 8.87
CA GLY A 134 2.46 22.08 9.39
C GLY A 134 3.27 22.09 10.70
N PRO A 135 2.89 21.30 11.73
CA PRO A 135 3.66 21.16 12.97
C PRO A 135 5.06 20.56 12.83
N GLY A 136 5.33 19.77 11.79
CA GLY A 136 6.64 19.17 11.54
C GLY A 136 6.60 17.73 11.03
N THR A 137 7.74 17.05 11.15
CA THR A 137 7.99 15.70 10.62
C THR A 137 7.45 14.61 11.54
N PHE A 138 6.77 13.65 10.92
CA PHE A 138 6.41 12.35 11.47
C PHE A 138 7.26 11.29 10.78
N ALA A 139 7.92 10.41 11.53
CA ALA A 139 8.70 9.33 10.96
C ALA A 139 8.65 8.09 11.86
N ALA A 140 8.75 6.91 11.26
CA ALA A 140 8.86 5.63 11.95
C ALA A 140 9.88 4.75 11.22
N LYS A 141 10.69 4.04 12.00
CA LYS A 141 11.61 3.02 11.52
C LYS A 141 11.59 1.84 12.47
N TYR A 142 11.56 0.64 11.92
CA TYR A 142 11.73 -0.59 12.70
C TYR A 142 12.33 -1.69 11.81
N GLU A 143 13.04 -2.61 12.45
CA GLU A 143 13.81 -3.67 11.79
C GLU A 143 13.79 -4.91 12.68
N LEU A 144 13.58 -6.09 12.09
CA LEU A 144 13.48 -7.35 12.79
C LEU A 144 14.82 -7.67 13.44
N ASN A 145 14.82 -7.91 14.74
CA ASN A 145 16.00 -8.27 15.50
C ASN A 145 15.71 -9.50 16.36
N GLY A 146 16.09 -10.68 15.86
CA GLY A 146 15.69 -11.96 16.43
C GLY A 146 14.17 -12.11 16.37
N ASP A 147 13.54 -12.35 17.52
CA ASP A 147 12.08 -12.51 17.63
C ASP A 147 11.34 -11.18 17.92
N GLY A 148 12.04 -10.04 17.90
CA GLY A 148 11.48 -8.75 18.33
C GLY A 148 11.70 -7.61 17.32
N TRP A 149 10.92 -6.55 17.52
CA TRP A 149 10.95 -5.34 16.70
C TRP A 149 11.33 -4.11 17.54
N PRO A 150 12.60 -3.65 17.51
CA PRO A 150 12.94 -2.32 18.02
C PRO A 150 12.27 -1.23 17.18
N TYR A 151 11.39 -0.44 17.81
CA TYR A 151 10.71 0.68 17.17
C TYR A 151 11.40 2.01 17.46
N TRP A 152 11.68 2.76 16.41
CA TRP A 152 12.05 4.17 16.49
C TRP A 152 10.96 5.01 15.82
N PHE A 153 10.57 6.13 16.45
CA PHE A 153 9.64 7.08 15.85
C PHE A 153 9.97 8.51 16.27
N GLN A 154 9.54 9.44 15.43
CA GLN A 154 9.65 10.88 15.65
C GLN A 154 8.29 11.51 15.38
N THR A 155 7.84 12.37 16.30
CA THR A 155 6.67 13.22 16.12
C THR A 155 6.97 14.65 16.56
N PRO A 156 6.29 15.67 16.02
CA PRO A 156 6.49 17.05 16.43
C PRO A 156 6.12 17.29 17.91
N GLU A 157 6.78 18.27 18.52
CA GLU A 157 6.46 18.72 19.88
C GLU A 157 5.00 19.20 19.98
N GLY A 158 4.34 18.92 21.10
CA GLY A 158 2.93 19.30 21.32
C GLY A 158 1.91 18.42 20.59
N THR A 159 2.35 17.36 19.91
CA THR A 159 1.47 16.29 19.38
C THR A 159 1.36 15.13 20.36
N SER A 160 0.30 14.34 20.24
CA SER A 160 0.07 13.17 21.10
C SER A 160 -0.49 11.99 20.30
N GLY A 161 -0.33 10.77 20.77
CA GLY A 161 -0.77 9.62 19.99
C GLY A 161 -0.70 8.30 20.73
N SER A 162 -0.93 7.23 19.97
CA SER A 162 -0.88 5.86 20.47
C SER A 162 0.03 4.99 19.61
N LEU A 163 0.73 4.07 20.25
CA LEU A 163 1.55 3.05 19.63
C LEU A 163 0.93 1.68 19.93
N SER A 164 0.68 0.89 18.88
CA SER A 164 0.33 -0.51 19.00
C SER A 164 1.60 -1.34 18.82
N VAL A 165 1.98 -2.11 19.82
CA VAL A 165 3.04 -3.12 19.73
C VAL A 165 2.41 -4.50 19.70
N GLU A 166 2.94 -5.39 18.86
CA GLU A 166 2.58 -6.80 18.96
C GLU A 166 3.05 -7.32 20.32
N THR A 167 2.16 -8.01 21.04
CA THR A 167 2.55 -8.74 22.23
C THR A 167 3.18 -10.07 21.78
N PRO A 168 4.42 -10.39 22.19
CA PRO A 168 4.98 -11.72 21.98
C PRO A 168 3.97 -12.76 22.49
N ASN A 169 3.67 -13.77 21.67
CA ASN A 169 2.64 -14.79 21.91
C ASN A 169 2.46 -15.12 23.41
N ALA A 170 1.48 -14.48 24.05
CA ALA A 170 1.03 -14.83 25.38
C ALA A 170 0.00 -15.96 25.27
N TRP A 171 0.43 -17.11 24.75
CA TRP A 171 -0.35 -18.35 24.74
C TRP A 171 0.54 -19.53 25.12
N GLY A 172 0.92 -19.55 26.40
CA GLY A 172 1.06 -20.79 27.15
C GLY A 172 -0.29 -21.11 27.80
N CYS A 173 -1.15 -21.83 27.07
CA CYS A 173 -2.21 -22.69 27.58
C CYS A 173 -2.24 -23.92 26.67
#